data_AF-A0A0K3B9B0-F1
#
_entry.id   AF-A0A0K3B9B0-F1
#
_cell.length_a   1.000
_cell.length_b   1.000
_cell.length_c   1.000
_cell.angle_alpha   90.00
_cell.angle_beta   90.00
_cell.angle_gamma   90.00
#
_symmetry.space_group_name_H-M   'P 1'
#
loop_
_entity.id
_entity.type
_entity.pdbx_description
1 polymer ?
#
loop_
_entity_poly.entity_id
_entity_poly.type
_entity_poly.pdbx_seq_one_letter_code
_entity_poly.pdbx_strand_id
1 'polypeptide(L)' 'MRDLVSVHVMEGLPIRSRALPFADRVEIRFGNAFPLALLIDRDAVEELLDAIQSGYAALEKATKRTEEA' A
#
# COMPACT_ATOMS: atom_id res chain seq x y z
N MET A 1 12.45 16.64 12.01
CA MET A 1 11.47 17.23 11.08
C MET A 1 10.74 16.05 10.45
N ARG A 2 9.48 15.81 10.80
CA ARG A 2 8.74 14.64 10.29
C ARG A 2 7.81 15.15 9.20
N ASP A 3 8.29 15.13 7.96
CA ASP A 3 7.44 15.31 6.79
C ASP A 3 6.75 13.96 6.52
N LEU A 4 5.89 13.54 7.46
CA LEU A 4 5.10 12.32 7.31
C LEU A 4 3.84 12.68 6.53
N VAL A 5 3.75 12.18 5.31
CA VAL A 5 2.49 12.18 4.55
C VAL A 5 1.71 10.93 4.91
N SER A 6 0.56 11.11 5.56
CA SER A 6 -0.34 10.02 5.92
C SER A 6 -1.47 9.90 4.91
N VAL A 7 -1.64 8.72 4.34
CA VAL A 7 -2.77 8.37 3.46
C VAL A 7 -3.54 7.25 4.13
N HIS A 8 -4.82 7.49 4.43
CA HIS A 8 -5.71 6.48 4.99
C HIS A 8 -6.50 5.81 3.87
N VAL A 9 -6.27 4.51 3.68
CA VAL A 9 -7.00 3.68 2.70
C VAL A 9 -8.08 2.89 3.45
N MET A 10 -9.34 3.21 3.19
CA MET A 10 -10.49 2.55 3.80
C MET A 10 -11.05 1.45 2.90
N GLU A 11 -11.83 0.55 3.49
CA GLU A 11 -12.59 -0.46 2.75
C GLU A 11 -13.46 0.17 1.66
N GLY A 12 -13.53 -0.47 0.49
CA GLY A 12 -14.33 -0.02 -0.64
C GLY A 12 -13.70 1.10 -1.48
N LEU A 13 -12.54 1.65 -1.09
CA LEU A 13 -11.81 2.61 -1.93
C LEU A 13 -11.31 1.92 -3.22
N PRO A 14 -11.62 2.45 -4.43
CA PRO A 14 -11.08 1.89 -5.66
C PRO A 14 -9.55 2.04 -5.72
N ILE A 15 -8.84 0.94 -6.02
CA ILE A 15 -7.40 0.90 -6.20
C ILE A 15 -7.08 0.31 -7.57
N ARG A 16 -6.20 0.96 -8.35
CA ARG A 16 -5.73 0.44 -9.63
C ARG A 16 -4.22 0.57 -9.74
N SER A 17 -3.56 -0.51 -10.13
CA SER A 17 -2.14 -0.50 -10.47
C SER A 17 -1.94 -0.43 -11.98
N ARG A 18 -0.88 0.26 -12.40
CA ARG A 18 -0.44 0.35 -13.79
C ARG A 18 1.08 0.33 -13.85
N ALA A 19 1.64 -0.55 -14.68
CA ALA A 19 3.05 -0.49 -15.03
C ALA A 19 3.32 0.69 -15.97
N LEU A 20 4.44 1.38 -15.75
CA LEU A 20 4.96 2.46 -16.59
C LEU A 20 6.34 2.03 -17.13
N PRO A 21 6.41 1.17 -18.16
CA PRO A 21 7.67 0.55 -18.59
C PRO A 21 8.75 1.55 -19.02
N PHE A 22 8.35 2.65 -19.65
CA PHE A 22 9.29 3.70 -20.09
C PHE A 22 9.86 4.54 -18.94
N ALA A 23 9.21 4.53 -17.78
CA ALA A 23 9.64 5.24 -16.58
C ALA A 23 10.19 4.30 -15.51
N ASP A 24 10.28 3.00 -15.81
CA ASP A 24 10.65 1.90 -14.93
C ASP A 24 9.98 1.90 -13.55
N ARG A 25 8.67 2.18 -13.55
CA ARG A 25 7.87 2.40 -12.35
C ARG A 25 6.55 1.65 -12.38
N VAL A 26 5.97 1.46 -11.20
CA VAL A 26 4.57 1.11 -10.99
C VAL A 26 3.84 2.32 -10.42
N GLU A 27 2.67 2.63 -10.97
CA GLU A 27 1.75 3.62 -10.44
C GLU A 27 0.58 2.91 -9.76
N ILE A 28 0.30 3.24 -8.49
CA ILE A 28 -0.90 2.83 -7.76
C ILE A 28 -1.78 4.06 -7.57
N ARG A 29 -3.01 4.00 -8.09
CA ARG A 29 -3.99 5.08 -7.99
C ARG A 29 -5.10 4.73 -7.00
N PHE A 30 -5.50 5.71 -6.20
CA PHE A 30 -6.54 5.57 -5.17
C PHE A 30 -7.72 6.52 -5.43
N GLY A 31 -8.96 6.01 -5.34
CA GLY A 31 -10.21 6.79 -5.35
C GLY A 31 -10.92 6.92 -6.70
N ASN A 32 -12.18 7.36 -6.66
CA ASN A 32 -12.96 7.71 -7.86
C ASN A 32 -12.36 8.97 -8.49
N ALA A 33 -12.10 8.94 -9.80
CA ALA A 33 -11.29 9.94 -10.52
C ALA A 33 -9.81 10.07 -10.09
N PHE A 34 -9.31 9.14 -9.26
CA PHE A 34 -7.88 8.95 -8.94
C PHE A 34 -7.11 10.21 -8.48
N PRO A 35 -7.54 10.93 -7.43
CA PRO A 35 -6.85 12.14 -6.96
C PRO A 35 -5.45 11.89 -6.40
N LEU A 36 -5.11 10.64 -6.05
CA LEU A 36 -3.82 10.27 -5.48
C LEU A 36 -3.17 9.16 -6.30
N ALA A 37 -1.91 9.37 -6.67
CA ALA A 37 -1.05 8.39 -7.30
C ALA A 37 0.22 8.20 -6.46
N LEU A 38 0.51 6.94 -6.11
CA LEU A 38 1.79 6.51 -5.55
C LEU A 38 2.63 5.93 -6.69
N LEU A 39 3.80 6.52 -6.92
CA LEU A 39 4.79 6.03 -7.89
C LEU A 39 5.88 5.27 -7.15
N ILE A 40 6.20 4.07 -7.64
CA ILE A 40 7.15 3.15 -7.02
C ILE A 40 8.15 2.74 -8.11
N ASP A 41 9.44 2.98 -7.89
CA ASP A 41 10.49 2.51 -8.79
C ASP A 41 10.55 0.97 -8.74
N ARG A 42 10.93 0.32 -9.86
CA ARG A 42 11.00 -1.14 -9.98
C ARG A 42 11.70 -1.79 -8.79
N ASP A 43 12.86 -1.27 -8.43
CA ASP A 43 13.72 -1.86 -7.40
C ASP A 43 13.10 -1.80 -5.99
N ALA A 44 12.13 -0.91 -5.78
CA ALA A 44 11.42 -0.76 -4.50
C ALA A 44 10.11 -1.56 -4.43
N VAL A 45 9.69 -2.24 -5.52
CA VAL A 45 8.41 -2.95 -5.56
C VAL A 45 8.39 -4.13 -4.60
N GLU A 46 9.45 -4.93 -4.58
CA GLU A 46 9.54 -6.10 -3.69
C GLU A 46 9.56 -5.67 -2.22
N GLU A 47 10.33 -4.63 -1.88
CA GLU A 47 10.40 -4.08 -0.52
C GLU A 47 9.04 -3.56 -0.03
N LEU A 48 8.30 -2.85 -0.88
CA LEU A 48 6.96 -2.35 -0.53
C LEU A 48 5.96 -3.50 -0.33
N LEU A 49 6.03 -4.53 -1.19
CA LEU A 49 5.17 -5.71 -1.07
C LEU A 49 5.40 -6.43 0.25
N ASP A 50 6.66 -6.66 0.60
CA ASP A 50 7.06 -7.31 1.85
C ASP A 50 6.61 -6.51 3.08
N ALA A 51 6.73 -5.17 3.04
CA ALA A 51 6.28 -4.30 4.11
C ALA A 51 4.76 -4.39 4.34
N ILE A 52 3.96 -4.39 3.26
CA ILE A 52 2.50 -4.53 3.33
C ILE A 52 2.12 -5.92 3.88
N GLN A 53 2.73 -6.98 3.36
CA GLN A 53 2.45 -8.36 3.79
C GLN A 53 2.82 -8.57 5.26
N SER A 54 3.98 -8.06 5.68
CA SER A 54 4.42 -8.14 7.07
C SER A 54 3.48 -7.40 8.02
N GLY A 55 3.02 -6.20 7.63
CA GLY A 55 2.02 -5.45 8.38
C GLY A 55 0.69 -6.19 8.50
N TYR A 56 0.20 -6.76 7.40
CA TYR A 56 -1.02 -7.56 7.37
C TYR A 56 -0.92 -8.79 8.29
N ALA A 57 0.17 -9.56 8.19
CA ALA A 57 0.40 -10.73 9.04
C ALA A 57 0.46 -10.38 10.54
N ALA A 58 0.98 -9.19 10.88
CA ALA A 58 1.00 -8.72 12.26
C ALA A 58 -0.40 -8.39 12.79
N LEU A 59 -1.27 -7.80 11.95
CA LEU A 59 -2.68 -7.54 12.31
C LEU A 59 -3.44 -8.85 12.55
N GLU A 60 -3.30 -9.83 11.65
CA GLU A 60 -3.94 -11.15 11.78
C GLU A 60 -3.54 -11.87 13.07
N LYS A 61 -2.24 -11.81 13.44
CA LYS A 61 -1.76 -12.36 14.72
C LYS A 61 -2.36 -11.64 15.93
N ALA A 62 -2.52 -10.32 15.85
CA ALA A 62 -3.10 -9.53 16.93
C ALA A 62 -4.60 -9.83 17.14
N THR A 63 -5.35 -10.02 16.06
CA THR A 63 -6.76 -10.42 16.11
C THR A 63 -6.93 -11.78 16.79
N LYS A 64 -6.17 -12.81 16.37
CA LYS A 64 -6.25 -14.16 16.97
C LYS A 64 -5.97 -14.17 18.46
N ARG A 65 -4.96 -13.41 18.92
CA ARG A 65 -4.64 -13.28 20.35
C ARG A 65 -5.80 -12.67 21.16
N THR A 66 -6.62 -11.82 20.54
CA THR A 66 -7.74 -11.16 21.21
C THR A 66 -8.96 -12.09 21.30
N GLU A 67 -9.12 -13.01 20.35
CA GLU A 67 -10.18 -14.02 20.36
C GLU A 67 -9.88 -15.20 21.31
N GLU A 68 -8.60 -15.44 21.62
CA GLU A 68 -8.13 -16.50 22.53
C GLU A 68 -8.03 -16.05 24.01
N ALA A 69 -8.24 -14.76 24.31
CA ALA A 69 -8.13 -14.17 25.65
C ALA A 69 -9.50 -13.87 26.27
#